data_AF-A0A1G1W0E3-F1
#
_entry.id   AF-A0A1G1W0E3-F1
#
_cell.length_a   1.000
_cell.length_b   1.000
_cell.length_c   1.000
_cell.angle_alpha   90.00
_cell.angle_beta   90.00
_cell.angle_gamma   90.00
#
_symmetry.space_group_name_H-M   'P 1'
#
loop_
_entity.id
_entity.type
_entity.pdbx_description
1 polymer ?
#
loop_
_entity_poly.entity_id
_entity_poly.type
_entity_poly.pdbx_seq_one_letter_code
_entity_poly.pdbx_strand_id
1 'polypeptide(L)'
;MGFVRSLTTHNPLFFSFFLPLAADTTLTLVGQDASYWSDFTTANEAAPLRFLLTTHPALFVFVSLAWYAVLYWLIKKLRDPLNLMIAISLMVGHTVGSESWIVKILLSQPAFIEMNRRVAVTMIWSTTVGYFLLVGIVGGLALSAYLRQRMVSHTPTS
;
A
#
# COMPACT_ATOMS: atom_id res chain seq x y z
N MET A 1 -17.87 7.84 12.38
CA MET A 1 -18.19 6.56 11.68
C MET A 1 -18.92 6.73 10.34
N GLY A 2 -19.63 7.83 10.04
CA GLY A 2 -20.38 7.98 8.78
C GLY A 2 -19.52 8.18 7.51
N PHE A 3 -18.44 8.95 7.58
CA PHE A 3 -17.63 9.32 6.39
C PHE A 3 -16.83 8.14 5.82
N VAL A 4 -16.15 7.37 6.67
CA VAL A 4 -15.39 6.16 6.27
C VAL A 4 -16.32 5.11 5.64
N ARG A 5 -17.53 4.97 6.18
CA ARG A 5 -18.56 4.08 5.63
C ARG A 5 -19.09 4.56 4.27
N SER A 6 -19.18 5.87 4.04
CA SER A 6 -19.62 6.48 2.77
C SER A 6 -18.58 6.40 1.65
N LEU A 7 -17.28 6.48 1.97
CA LEU A 7 -16.21 6.38 0.97
C LEU A 7 -16.06 4.94 0.46
N THR A 8 -16.10 3.98 1.38
CA THR A 8 -15.97 2.55 1.08
C THR A 8 -17.17 1.99 0.30
N THR A 9 -18.34 2.63 0.33
CA THR A 9 -19.50 2.16 -0.44
C THR A 9 -19.46 2.53 -1.92
N HIS A 10 -18.76 3.60 -2.31
CA HIS A 10 -18.76 4.08 -3.70
C HIS A 10 -17.69 3.43 -4.57
N ASN A 11 -16.55 3.05 -3.99
CA ASN A 11 -15.49 2.35 -4.71
C ASN A 11 -14.76 1.36 -3.77
N PRO A 12 -15.44 0.30 -3.32
CA PRO A 12 -14.89 -0.64 -2.35
C PRO A 12 -13.61 -1.31 -2.84
N LEU A 13 -13.46 -1.59 -4.14
CA LEU A 13 -12.23 -2.18 -4.69
C LEU A 13 -11.02 -1.25 -4.54
N PHE A 14 -11.16 0.06 -4.73
CA PHE A 14 -10.03 0.97 -4.50
C PHE A 14 -9.52 0.88 -3.06
N PHE A 15 -10.44 0.82 -2.10
CA PHE A 15 -10.08 0.71 -0.69
C PHE A 15 -9.52 -0.66 -0.30
N SER A 16 -9.64 -1.69 -1.15
CA SER A 16 -9.05 -2.99 -0.84
C SER A 16 -7.52 -2.96 -0.88
N PHE A 17 -6.93 -2.09 -1.70
CA PHE A 17 -5.48 -1.93 -1.83
C PHE A 17 -4.97 -0.55 -1.37
N PHE A 18 -5.85 0.36 -0.95
CA PHE A 18 -5.45 1.71 -0.54
C PHE A 18 -4.47 1.70 0.66
N LEU A 19 -4.69 0.83 1.64
CA LEU A 19 -3.81 0.74 2.81
C LEU A 19 -2.36 0.39 2.42
N PRO A 20 -2.08 -0.74 1.73
CA PRO A 20 -0.72 -1.05 1.34
C PRO A 20 -0.15 -0.02 0.35
N LEU A 21 -0.97 0.55 -0.54
CA LEU A 21 -0.54 1.64 -1.44
C LEU A 21 -0.04 2.88 -0.68
N ALA A 22 -0.80 3.34 0.31
CA ALA A 22 -0.45 4.49 1.14
C ALA A 22 0.76 4.19 2.03
N ALA A 23 0.82 2.98 2.59
CA ALA A 23 1.97 2.52 3.37
C ALA A 23 3.24 2.51 2.52
N ASP A 24 3.19 1.93 1.32
CA ASP A 24 4.32 1.84 0.39
C ASP A 24 4.88 3.23 0.06
N THR A 25 4.02 4.16 -0.35
CA THR A 25 4.45 5.54 -0.66
C THR A 25 5.05 6.26 0.57
N THR A 26 4.45 6.09 1.75
CA THR A 26 4.93 6.72 2.97
C THR A 26 6.27 6.15 3.40
N LEU A 27 6.38 4.83 3.40
CA LEU A 27 7.57 4.10 3.82
C LEU A 27 8.72 4.24 2.82
N THR A 28 8.45 4.43 1.52
CA THR A 28 9.46 4.84 0.54
C THR A 28 10.17 6.13 0.96
N LEU A 29 9.45 7.12 1.49
CA LEU A 29 10.05 8.38 1.95
C LEU A 29 10.74 8.21 3.30
N VAL A 30 10.05 7.61 4.27
CA VAL A 30 10.58 7.42 5.64
C VAL A 30 11.82 6.51 5.64
N GLY A 31 11.84 5.52 4.75
CA GLY A 31 12.89 4.53 4.67
C GLY A 31 14.14 4.98 3.92
N GLN A 32 14.18 6.20 3.36
CA GLN A 32 15.41 6.71 2.74
C GLN A 32 16.52 6.88 3.78
N ASP A 33 17.76 6.63 3.36
CA ASP A 33 18.93 6.82 4.24
C ASP A 33 19.16 8.31 4.54
N ALA A 34 19.85 8.63 5.64
CA ALA A 34 20.09 10.02 6.03
C ALA A 34 20.78 10.85 4.93
N SER A 35 21.67 10.24 4.14
CA SER A 35 22.36 10.89 3.01
C SER A 35 21.42 11.36 1.91
N TYR A 36 20.28 10.69 1.71
CA TYR A 36 19.29 11.07 0.70
C TYR A 36 18.77 12.49 0.93
N TRP A 37 18.57 12.88 2.19
CA TRP A 37 18.01 14.18 2.53
C TRP A 37 19.00 15.34 2.30
N SER A 38 20.28 15.04 2.16
CA SER A 38 21.31 15.99 1.71
C SER A 38 21.60 15.91 0.21
N ASP A 39 21.42 14.75 -0.41
CA ASP A 39 21.67 14.47 -1.81
C ASP A 39 20.63 13.50 -2.36
N PHE A 40 19.62 14.03 -3.06
CA PHE A 40 18.53 13.24 -3.60
C PHE A 40 19.00 12.18 -4.62
N THR A 41 20.19 12.33 -5.23
CA THR A 41 20.68 11.36 -6.21
C THR A 41 20.97 9.98 -5.60
N THR A 42 21.13 9.90 -4.27
CA THR A 42 21.31 8.65 -3.52
C THR A 42 19.99 7.94 -3.21
N ALA A 43 18.88 8.31 -3.87
CA ALA A 43 17.59 7.66 -3.67
C ALA A 43 17.69 6.13 -3.81
N ASN A 44 17.26 5.43 -2.76
CA ASN A 44 17.10 3.99 -2.76
C ASN A 44 15.65 3.68 -3.18
N GLU A 45 15.44 3.19 -4.40
CA GLU A 45 14.13 2.77 -4.87
C GLU A 45 14.33 1.82 -6.04
N ALA A 46 13.74 0.62 -5.94
CA ALA A 46 13.81 -0.39 -6.98
C ALA A 46 12.74 -0.17 -8.06
N ALA A 47 11.63 0.47 -7.69
CA ALA A 47 10.58 0.82 -8.61
C ALA A 47 11.09 1.83 -9.67
N PRO A 48 10.49 1.85 -10.87
CA PRO A 48 10.77 2.86 -11.88
C PRO A 48 10.31 4.27 -11.48
N LEU A 49 9.97 4.51 -10.21
CA LEU A 49 9.68 5.82 -9.61
C LEU A 49 10.93 6.52 -9.06
N ARG A 50 12.09 5.83 -9.03
CA ARG A 50 13.35 6.37 -8.55
C ARG A 50 13.70 7.75 -9.14
N PHE A 51 13.41 7.97 -10.43
CA PHE A 51 13.72 9.25 -11.09
C PHE A 51 13.00 10.46 -10.45
N LEU A 52 11.81 10.25 -9.88
CA LEU A 52 11.08 11.30 -9.16
C LEU A 52 11.80 11.64 -7.86
N LEU A 53 12.20 10.61 -7.10
CA LEU A 53 12.92 10.76 -5.84
C LEU A 53 14.31 11.38 -6.03
N THR A 54 15.01 11.04 -7.11
CA THR A 54 16.31 11.66 -7.45
C THR A 54 16.19 13.09 -7.91
N THR A 55 15.01 13.51 -8.36
CA THR A 55 14.74 14.91 -8.73
C THR A 55 14.36 15.72 -7.49
N HIS A 56 13.31 15.31 -6.78
CA HIS A 56 12.86 15.95 -5.54
C HIS A 56 11.81 15.08 -4.82
N PRO A 57 11.87 14.87 -3.49
CA PRO A 57 10.88 14.06 -2.75
C PRO A 57 9.46 14.59 -2.87
N ALA A 58 9.26 15.91 -2.92
CA ALA A 58 7.92 16.48 -3.13
C ALA A 58 7.31 16.09 -4.50
N LEU A 59 8.13 15.95 -5.54
CA LEU A 59 7.64 15.52 -6.86
C LEU A 59 7.11 14.09 -6.79
N PHE A 60 7.80 13.20 -6.07
CA PHE A 60 7.32 11.85 -5.80
C PHE A 60 5.97 11.84 -5.06
N VAL A 61 5.79 12.72 -4.06
CA VAL A 61 4.50 12.87 -3.36
C VAL A 61 3.40 13.33 -4.32
N PHE A 62 3.62 14.40 -5.09
CA PHE A 62 2.62 14.92 -6.01
C PHE A 62 2.20 13.90 -7.06
N VAL A 63 3.18 13.22 -7.67
CA VAL A 63 2.90 12.19 -8.68
C VAL A 63 2.20 10.98 -8.06
N SER A 64 2.57 10.57 -6.85
CA SER A 64 1.88 9.49 -6.13
C SER A 64 0.42 9.84 -5.83
N LEU A 65 0.13 11.06 -5.37
CA LEU A 65 -1.25 11.51 -5.13
C LEU A 65 -2.06 11.58 -6.43
N ALA A 66 -1.46 12.08 -7.52
CA ALA A 66 -2.09 12.05 -8.84
C ALA A 66 -2.36 10.60 -9.29
N TRP A 67 -1.43 9.70 -9.03
CA TRP A 67 -1.59 8.27 -9.33
C TRP A 67 -2.73 7.63 -8.54
N TYR A 68 -2.92 8.00 -7.27
CA TYR A 68 -4.05 7.50 -6.47
C TYR A 68 -5.38 7.92 -7.09
N ALA A 69 -5.48 9.16 -7.56
CA ALA A 69 -6.68 9.63 -8.26
C ALA A 69 -6.90 8.84 -9.56
N VAL A 70 -5.85 8.60 -10.35
CA VAL A 70 -5.92 7.78 -11.57
C VAL A 70 -6.40 6.37 -11.26
N LEU A 71 -5.80 5.70 -10.26
CA LEU A 71 -6.21 4.35 -9.83
C LEU A 71 -7.65 4.32 -9.35
N TYR A 72 -8.09 5.31 -8.57
CA TYR A 72 -9.47 5.43 -8.12
C TYR A 72 -10.44 5.46 -9.31
N TRP A 73 -10.17 6.32 -10.30
CA TRP A 73 -11.01 6.43 -11.49
C TRP A 73 -10.93 5.20 -12.40
N LEU A 74 -9.74 4.60 -12.54
CA LEU A 74 -9.53 3.39 -13.33
C LEU A 74 -10.37 2.24 -12.78
N ILE A 75 -10.22 1.93 -11.48
CA ILE A 75 -10.97 0.85 -10.83
C ILE A 75 -12.48 1.08 -10.89
N LYS A 76 -12.92 2.34 -10.76
CA LYS A 76 -14.34 2.70 -10.87
C LYS A 76 -14.91 2.46 -12.27
N LYS A 77 -14.13 2.67 -13.33
CA LYS A 77 -14.58 2.57 -14.73
C LYS A 77 -14.40 1.18 -15.33
N LEU A 78 -13.44 0.40 -14.84
CA LEU A 78 -13.10 -0.88 -15.42
C LEU A 78 -14.16 -1.94 -15.09
N ARG A 79 -14.43 -2.81 -16.07
CA ARG A 79 -15.41 -3.89 -15.92
C ARG A 79 -14.80 -5.12 -15.27
N ASP A 80 -15.67 -5.97 -14.72
CA ASP A 80 -15.28 -7.29 -14.21
C ASP A 80 -14.88 -8.20 -15.37
N PRO A 81 -13.94 -9.13 -15.14
CA PRO A 81 -13.20 -9.35 -13.89
C PRO A 81 -11.96 -8.45 -13.74
N LEU A 82 -11.67 -7.57 -14.70
CA LEU A 82 -10.41 -6.84 -14.77
C LEU A 82 -10.20 -5.88 -13.59
N ASN A 83 -11.25 -5.20 -13.12
CA ASN A 83 -11.15 -4.30 -11.96
C ASN A 83 -10.68 -5.04 -10.70
N LEU A 84 -11.22 -6.25 -10.49
CA LEU A 84 -10.91 -7.12 -9.37
C LEU A 84 -9.49 -7.65 -9.49
N MET A 85 -9.10 -8.13 -10.67
CA MET A 85 -7.75 -8.63 -10.92
C MET A 85 -6.71 -7.53 -10.64
N ILE A 86 -6.91 -6.32 -11.18
CA ILE A 86 -6.01 -5.19 -10.93
C ILE A 86 -6.01 -4.78 -9.46
N ALA A 87 -7.17 -4.74 -8.79
CA ALA A 87 -7.23 -4.41 -7.37
C ALA A 87 -6.44 -5.41 -6.51
N ILE A 88 -6.54 -6.71 -6.78
CA ILE A 88 -5.76 -7.76 -6.09
C ILE A 88 -4.28 -7.62 -6.43
N SER A 89 -3.92 -7.41 -7.70
CA SER A 89 -2.52 -7.22 -8.11
C SER A 89 -1.89 -6.00 -7.43
N LEU A 90 -2.61 -4.87 -7.35
CA LEU A 90 -2.15 -3.67 -6.64
C LEU A 90 -2.03 -3.93 -5.14
N MET A 91 -2.98 -4.64 -4.54
CA MET A 91 -2.90 -5.02 -3.13
C MET A 91 -1.63 -5.81 -2.85
N VAL A 92 -1.38 -6.89 -3.62
CA VAL A 92 -0.20 -7.75 -3.44
C VAL A 92 1.08 -6.97 -3.71
N GLY A 93 1.16 -6.26 -4.83
CA GLY A 93 2.35 -5.51 -5.24
C GLY A 93 2.78 -4.47 -4.20
N HIS A 94 1.83 -3.63 -3.75
CA HIS A 94 2.15 -2.63 -2.74
C HIS A 94 2.35 -3.22 -1.35
N THR A 95 1.78 -4.40 -1.04
CA THR A 95 2.06 -5.12 0.21
C THR A 95 3.51 -5.58 0.25
N VAL A 96 4.02 -6.13 -0.86
CA VAL A 96 5.43 -6.53 -0.97
C VAL A 96 6.35 -5.31 -0.95
N GLY A 97 6.00 -4.24 -1.66
CA GLY A 97 6.78 -2.99 -1.65
C GLY A 97 6.93 -2.40 -0.25
N SER A 98 5.81 -2.16 0.42
CA SER A 98 5.78 -1.63 1.79
C SER A 98 6.45 -2.56 2.81
N GLU A 99 6.31 -3.88 2.69
CA GLU A 99 6.98 -4.83 3.57
C GLU A 99 8.50 -4.74 3.47
N SER A 100 9.04 -4.59 2.25
CA SER A 100 10.47 -4.44 2.05
C SER A 100 11.02 -3.19 2.78
N TRP A 101 10.22 -2.12 2.83
CA TRP A 101 10.55 -0.92 3.58
C TRP A 101 10.45 -1.10 5.09
N ILE A 102 9.41 -1.77 5.59
CA ILE A 102 9.28 -2.11 7.02
C ILE A 102 10.52 -2.87 7.48
N VAL A 103 10.92 -3.90 6.73
CA VAL A 103 12.11 -4.70 7.04
C VAL A 103 13.38 -3.85 7.03
N LYS A 104 13.59 -3.02 5.99
CA LYS A 104 14.74 -2.11 5.92
C LYS A 104 14.79 -1.16 7.11
N ILE A 105 13.66 -0.52 7.43
CA ILE A 105 13.57 0.45 8.52
C ILE A 105 13.91 -0.22 9.86
N LEU A 106 13.32 -1.38 10.16
CA LEU A 106 13.60 -2.10 11.40
C LEU A 106 15.08 -2.50 11.49
N LEU A 107 15.65 -3.06 10.42
CA LEU A 107 17.06 -3.47 10.39
C LEU A 107 18.03 -2.29 10.49
N SER A 108 17.61 -1.07 10.13
CA SER A 108 18.43 0.14 10.26
C SER A 108 18.41 0.76 11.66
N GLN A 109 17.52 0.32 12.55
CA GLN A 109 17.45 0.87 13.91
C GLN A 109 18.57 0.30 14.79
N PRO A 110 19.26 1.14 15.61
CA PRO A 110 20.29 0.67 16.55
C PRO A 110 19.82 -0.47 17.45
N ALA A 111 18.56 -0.38 17.91
CA ALA A 111 17.94 -1.39 18.75
C ALA A 111 17.91 -2.78 18.09
N PHE A 112 17.75 -2.89 16.77
CA PHE A 112 17.77 -4.18 16.06
C PHE A 112 19.18 -4.64 15.70
N ILE A 113 20.10 -3.70 15.48
CA ILE A 113 21.51 -3.99 15.17
C ILE A 113 22.22 -4.61 16.37
N GLU A 114 21.96 -4.09 17.57
CA GLU A 114 22.59 -4.55 18.81
C GLU A 114 21.89 -5.77 19.43
N MET A 115 20.69 -6.09 18.96
CA MET A 115 19.87 -7.18 19.50
C MET A 115 20.40 -8.55 19.09
N ASN A 116 20.15 -9.55 19.95
CA ASN A 116 20.38 -10.94 19.58
C ASN A 116 19.63 -11.28 18.27
N ARG A 117 20.37 -11.83 17.30
CA ARG A 117 19.85 -12.14 15.96
C ARG A 117 18.54 -12.93 15.96
N ARG A 118 18.37 -13.90 16.86
CA ARG A 118 17.12 -14.70 16.92
C ARG A 118 15.95 -13.82 17.32
N VAL A 119 16.13 -12.97 18.32
CA VAL A 119 15.09 -12.04 18.80
C VAL A 119 14.76 -11.01 17.71
N ALA A 120 15.77 -10.42 17.06
CA ALA A 120 15.58 -9.46 15.98
C ALA A 120 14.76 -10.07 14.82
N VAL A 121 15.13 -11.29 14.38
CA VAL A 121 14.40 -12.02 13.33
C VAL A 121 12.96 -12.29 13.78
N THR A 122 12.74 -12.77 15.01
CA THR A 122 11.38 -13.01 15.51
C THR A 122 10.55 -11.73 15.51
N MET A 123 11.09 -10.59 15.96
CA MET A 123 10.37 -9.31 15.98
C MET A 123 10.04 -8.79 14.59
N ILE A 124 10.97 -8.90 13.63
CA ILE A 124 10.72 -8.54 12.22
C ILE A 124 9.59 -9.41 11.67
N TRP A 125 9.66 -10.73 11.86
CA TRP A 125 8.62 -11.65 11.42
C TRP A 125 7.26 -11.34 12.04
N SER A 126 7.20 -11.10 13.36
CA SER A 126 5.96 -10.72 14.04
C SER A 126 5.39 -9.42 13.50
N THR A 127 6.24 -8.44 13.19
CA THR A 127 5.82 -7.15 12.62
C THR A 127 5.28 -7.33 11.20
N THR A 128 5.98 -8.08 10.35
CA THR A 128 5.55 -8.38 8.98
C THR A 128 4.23 -9.16 8.96
N VAL A 129 4.08 -10.19 9.81
CA VAL A 129 2.82 -10.94 9.94
C VAL A 129 1.68 -10.03 10.42
N GLY A 130 1.93 -9.19 11.42
CA GLY A 130 0.94 -8.22 11.90
C GLY A 130 0.50 -7.25 10.80
N TYR A 131 1.45 -6.77 9.99
CA TYR A 131 1.18 -5.93 8.83
C TYR A 131 0.33 -6.64 7.78
N PHE A 132 0.68 -7.88 7.41
CA PHE A 132 -0.10 -8.68 6.45
C PHE A 132 -1.51 -8.98 6.95
N LEU A 133 -1.69 -9.25 8.24
CA LEU A 133 -3.02 -9.42 8.84
C LEU A 133 -3.83 -8.13 8.73
N LEU A 134 -3.24 -6.97 9.00
CA LEU A 134 -3.91 -5.68 8.88
C LEU A 134 -4.34 -5.41 7.43
N VAL A 135 -3.46 -5.62 6.46
CA VAL A 135 -3.79 -5.50 5.03
C VAL A 135 -4.89 -6.48 4.64
N GLY A 136 -4.79 -7.74 5.07
CA GLY A 136 -5.79 -8.77 4.78
C GLY A 136 -7.17 -8.46 5.36
N ILE A 137 -7.23 -7.93 6.58
CA ILE A 137 -8.50 -7.53 7.23
C ILE A 137 -9.12 -6.35 6.49
N VAL A 138 -8.37 -5.25 6.28
CA VAL A 138 -8.89 -4.05 5.62
C VAL A 138 -9.27 -4.35 4.17
N GLY A 139 -8.37 -5.02 3.44
CA GLY A 139 -8.56 -5.44 2.07
C GLY A 139 -9.74 -6.39 1.91
N GLY A 140 -9.84 -7.39 2.79
CA GLY A 140 -10.90 -8.39 2.80
C GLY A 140 -12.28 -7.81 3.11
N LEU A 141 -12.36 -6.84 4.04
CA LEU A 141 -13.61 -6.13 4.33
C LEU A 141 -14.09 -5.30 3.11
N ALA A 142 -13.17 -4.59 2.46
CA ALA A 142 -13.48 -3.80 1.28
C ALA A 142 -13.88 -4.68 0.09
N LEU A 143 -13.15 -5.77 -0.15
CA LEU A 143 -13.50 -6.78 -1.17
C LEU A 143 -14.85 -7.46 -0.88
N SER A 144 -15.13 -7.78 0.38
CA SER A 144 -16.43 -8.33 0.78
C SER A 144 -17.58 -7.36 0.51
N ALA A 145 -17.38 -6.06 0.75
CA ALA A 145 -18.37 -5.04 0.42
C ALA A 145 -18.62 -4.97 -1.10
N TYR A 146 -17.56 -5.04 -1.90
CA TYR A 146 -17.67 -5.10 -3.36
C TYR A 146 -18.51 -6.30 -3.84
N LEU A 147 -18.18 -7.50 -3.37
CA LEU A 147 -18.88 -8.72 -3.76
C LEU A 147 -20.35 -8.71 -3.35
N ARG A 148 -20.67 -8.19 -2.15
CA ARG A 148 -22.06 -8.01 -1.69
C ARG A 148 -22.85 -7.08 -2.60
N GLN A 149 -22.28 -5.95 -3.02
CA GLN A 149 -22.94 -5.02 -3.94
C GLN A 149 -23.24 -5.68 -5.28
N ARG A 150 -22.30 -6.49 -5.80
CA ARG A 150 -22.50 -7.24 -7.04
C ARG A 150 -23.63 -8.26 -6.94
N MET A 151 -23.67 -9.05 -5.86
CA MET A 151 -24.72 -10.04 -5.64
C MET A 151 -26.12 -9.41 -5.58
N VAL A 152 -26.26 -8.29 -4.85
CA VAL A 152 -27.54 -7.56 -4.76
C VAL A 152 -27.96 -7.02 -6.14
N SER A 153 -27.03 -6.50 -6.94
CA SER A 153 -27.34 -5.96 -8.27
C SER A 153 -27.81 -7.01 -9.30
N HIS A 154 -27.69 -8.30 -8.99
CA HIS A 154 -28.08 -9.40 -9.89
C HIS A 154 -29.25 -10.22 -9.35
N THR A 155 -29.88 -9.79 -8.25
CA THR A 155 -31.11 -10.41 -7.76
C THR A 155 -32.29 -9.83 -8.54
N PRO A 156 -33.04 -10.60 -9.34
CA PRO A 156 -34.22 -10.09 -10.02
C PRO A 156 -35.24 -9.65 -8.96
N THR A 157 -35.75 -8.43 -9.06
CA THR A 157 -36.92 -8.02 -8.28
C THR A 157 -38.09 -8.87 -8.75
N SER A 158 -38.51 -9.81 -7.91
CA SER A 158 -39.73 -10.61 -8.06
C SER A 158 -40.97 -9.73 -8.06
#